data_AF-A0A7C6YV94-F1
#
_entry.id   AF-A0A7C6YV94-F1
#
_cell.length_a   1.000
_cell.length_b   1.000
_cell.length_c   1.000
_cell.angle_alpha   90.00
_cell.angle_beta   90.00
_cell.angle_gamma   90.00
#
_symmetry.space_group_name_H-M   'P 1'
#
loop_
_entity.id
_entity.type
_entity.pdbx_description
1 polymer ?
#
loop_
_entity_poly.entity_id
_entity_poly.type
_entity_poly.pdbx_seq_one_letter_code
_entity_poly.pdbx_strand_id
1 'polypeptide(L)'
;LFLHAYVPSRREVKKANSDVLGQLRLYEDEGEGFAYKEGQWAETSVFLRRSERGLTLEVGEPEGLFAPPRERVQVHLYVDESDRELIKTGKIKAAGTPVKLKEKAEIDLSLAAPQAAFGSLGELVVVVSTPNAAGFVLEIEA
;
A
#
# COMPACT_ATOMS: atom_id res chain seq x y z
N LEU A 1 4.02 -9.38 5.88
CA LEU A 1 4.88 -8.58 4.96
C LEU A 1 4.66 -7.09 5.23
N PHE A 2 5.72 -6.27 5.22
CA PHE A 2 5.64 -4.81 5.32
C PHE A 2 5.99 -4.19 3.96
N LEU A 3 5.19 -3.23 3.50
CA LEU A 3 5.44 -2.46 2.29
C LEU A 3 5.62 -1.00 2.66
N HIS A 4 6.77 -0.44 2.34
CA HIS A 4 7.05 0.98 2.54
C HIS A 4 6.91 1.70 1.21
N ALA A 5 6.03 2.70 1.15
CA ALA A 5 5.76 3.47 -0.06
C ALA A 5 5.91 4.96 0.25
N TYR A 6 6.69 5.67 -0.57
CA TYR A 6 6.92 7.10 -0.40
C TYR A 6 6.17 7.89 -1.48
N VAL A 7 5.42 8.90 -1.07
CA VAL A 7 4.74 9.85 -1.97
C VAL A 7 5.64 11.07 -2.15
N PRO A 8 6.22 11.28 -3.35
CA PRO A 8 6.99 12.48 -3.63
C PRO A 8 6.10 13.72 -3.66
N SER A 9 6.71 14.89 -3.44
CA SER A 9 5.99 16.15 -3.36
C SER A 9 5.27 16.47 -4.68
N ARG A 10 4.14 17.21 -4.63
CA ARG A 10 3.40 17.60 -5.84
C ARG A 10 4.25 18.31 -6.90
N ARG A 11 5.29 19.03 -6.46
CA ARG A 11 6.22 19.74 -7.35
C ARG A 11 7.06 18.77 -8.17
N GLU A 12 7.51 17.67 -7.56
CA GLU A 12 8.31 16.64 -8.22
C GLU A 12 7.47 15.84 -9.21
N VAL A 13 6.23 15.50 -8.84
CA VAL A 13 5.29 14.78 -9.71
C VAL A 13 4.98 15.56 -10.99
N LYS A 14 4.66 16.86 -10.87
CA LYS A 14 4.43 17.74 -12.03
C LYS A 14 5.62 17.80 -12.97
N LYS A 15 6.84 17.76 -12.43
CA LYS A 15 8.07 17.78 -13.24
C LYS A 15 8.27 16.46 -13.99
N ALA A 16 7.88 15.33 -13.39
CA ALA A 16 7.99 14.00 -13.98
C ALA A 16 6.92 13.71 -15.06
N ASN A 17 5.82 14.48 -15.08
CA ASN A 17 4.67 14.28 -15.98
C ASN A 17 4.14 12.83 -15.96
N SER A 18 4.12 12.22 -14.77
CA SER A 18 3.66 10.85 -14.53
C SER A 18 2.74 10.83 -13.31
N ASP A 19 1.59 10.19 -13.48
CA ASP A 19 0.65 9.93 -12.38
C ASP A 19 1.11 8.73 -11.53
N VAL A 20 2.06 7.92 -12.03
CA VAL A 20 2.71 6.85 -11.27
C VAL A 20 3.85 7.44 -10.46
N LEU A 21 3.75 7.31 -9.14
CA LEU A 21 4.74 7.78 -8.16
C LEU A 21 5.78 6.71 -7.84
N GLY A 22 5.37 5.45 -7.89
CA GLY A 22 6.24 4.32 -7.60
C GLY A 22 5.63 2.99 -8.03
N GLN A 23 6.50 2.04 -8.30
CA GLN A 23 6.15 0.65 -8.60
C GLN A 23 7.09 -0.27 -7.81
N LEU A 24 6.53 -1.35 -7.27
CA LEU A 24 7.26 -2.44 -6.64
C LEU A 24 6.73 -3.77 -7.19
N ARG A 25 7.63 -4.75 -7.34
CA ARG A 25 7.27 -6.14 -7.63
C ARG A 25 7.72 -7.00 -6.47
N LEU A 26 6.79 -7.71 -5.86
CA LEU A 26 7.04 -8.64 -4.77
C LEU A 26 7.15 -10.03 -5.35
N TYR A 27 8.35 -10.59 -5.30
CA TYR A 27 8.61 -11.96 -5.73
C TYR A 27 8.68 -12.88 -4.51
N GLU A 28 7.97 -14.00 -4.57
CA GLU A 28 7.95 -15.05 -3.54
C GLU A 28 8.01 -16.43 -4.21
N ASP A 29 8.80 -17.35 -3.65
CA ASP A 29 8.83 -18.77 -4.03
C ASP A 29 9.13 -19.64 -2.79
N GLU A 30 9.35 -20.93 -2.99
CA GLU A 30 9.68 -21.88 -1.91
C GLU A 30 11.05 -21.59 -1.25
N GLY A 31 11.90 -20.77 -1.87
CA GLY A 31 13.24 -20.43 -1.38
C GLY A 31 14.27 -21.56 -1.52
N GLU A 32 13.85 -22.76 -1.93
CA GLU A 32 14.70 -23.93 -2.13
C GLU A 32 14.45 -24.60 -3.49
N GLY A 33 15.46 -25.27 -4.01
CA GLY A 33 15.36 -26.02 -5.26
C GLY A 33 15.23 -25.14 -6.52
N PHE A 34 14.62 -25.71 -7.56
CA PHE A 34 14.50 -25.09 -8.90
C PHE A 34 13.07 -25.00 -9.42
N ALA A 35 12.07 -25.20 -8.55
CA ALA A 35 10.67 -25.24 -8.93
C ALA A 35 10.19 -23.92 -9.57
N TYR A 36 10.85 -22.79 -9.27
CA TYR A 36 10.62 -21.50 -9.94
C TYR A 36 10.77 -21.59 -11.48
N LYS A 37 11.61 -22.48 -12.00
CA LYS A 37 11.76 -22.70 -13.46
C LYS A 37 10.50 -23.31 -14.09
N GLU A 38 9.67 -23.95 -13.28
CA GLU A 38 8.41 -24.58 -13.68
C GLU A 38 7.20 -23.70 -13.36
N GLY A 39 7.42 -22.44 -12.98
CA GLY A 39 6.35 -21.50 -12.63
C GLY A 39 5.94 -21.51 -11.16
N GLN A 40 6.63 -22.27 -10.28
CA GLN A 40 6.41 -22.25 -8.83
C GLN A 40 7.04 -21.02 -8.19
N TRP A 41 6.53 -19.86 -8.57
CA TRP A 41 6.80 -18.55 -8.00
C TRP A 41 5.50 -17.75 -7.99
N ALA A 42 5.52 -16.65 -7.26
CA ALA A 42 4.46 -15.66 -7.19
C ALA A 42 5.07 -14.26 -7.37
N GLU A 43 4.57 -13.47 -8.31
CA GLU A 43 4.92 -12.05 -8.45
C GLU A 43 3.67 -11.21 -8.19
N THR A 44 3.75 -10.25 -7.27
CA THR A 44 2.66 -9.30 -7.00
C THR A 44 3.11 -7.89 -7.30
N SER A 45 2.46 -7.25 -8.26
CA SER A 45 2.74 -5.84 -8.59
C SER A 45 2.07 -4.90 -7.59
N VAL A 46 2.79 -3.87 -7.18
CA VAL A 46 2.29 -2.79 -6.33
C VAL A 46 2.53 -1.46 -7.05
N PHE A 47 1.49 -0.65 -7.17
CA PHE A 47 1.55 0.67 -7.81
C PHE A 47 1.06 1.74 -6.85
N LEU A 48 1.82 2.83 -6.76
CA LEU A 48 1.38 4.05 -6.07
C LEU A 48 1.16 5.12 -7.13
N ARG A 49 -0.04 5.70 -7.13
CA ARG A 49 -0.46 6.73 -8.08
C ARG A 49 -0.98 7.97 -7.38
N ARG A 50 -0.83 9.10 -8.04
CA ARG A 50 -1.43 10.38 -7.70
C ARG A 50 -2.31 10.83 -8.86
N SER A 51 -3.53 11.23 -8.51
CA SER A 51 -4.45 11.89 -9.44
C SER A 51 -4.89 13.24 -8.86
N GLU A 52 -5.71 13.98 -9.60
CA GLU A 52 -6.36 15.19 -9.08
C GLU A 52 -7.28 14.88 -7.89
N ARG A 53 -7.80 13.65 -7.80
CA ARG A 53 -8.73 13.22 -6.74
C ARG A 53 -8.01 12.80 -5.45
N GLY A 54 -6.71 12.50 -5.52
CA GLY A 54 -5.92 12.13 -4.35
C GLY A 54 -4.84 11.08 -4.64
N LEU A 55 -4.72 10.10 -3.74
CA LEU A 55 -3.72 9.04 -3.78
C LEU A 55 -4.36 7.67 -3.87
N THR A 56 -3.76 6.79 -4.67
CA THR A 56 -4.20 5.40 -4.81
C THR A 56 -2.98 4.47 -4.73
N LEU A 57 -3.02 3.49 -3.83
CA LEU A 57 -2.07 2.38 -3.81
C LEU A 57 -2.81 1.08 -4.16
N GLU A 58 -2.37 0.44 -5.24
CA GLU A 58 -2.93 -0.80 -5.76
C GLU A 58 -1.93 -1.93 -5.56
N VAL A 59 -2.38 -3.04 -5.01
CA VAL A 59 -1.67 -4.31 -4.96
C VAL A 59 -2.44 -5.27 -5.87
N GLY A 60 -1.79 -5.75 -6.91
CA GLY A 60 -2.37 -6.66 -7.89
C GLY A 60 -2.64 -8.05 -7.31
N GLU A 61 -3.26 -8.90 -8.13
CA GLU A 61 -3.28 -10.33 -7.87
C GLU A 61 -1.86 -10.92 -8.01
N PRO A 62 -1.49 -11.95 -7.24
CA PRO A 62 -0.25 -12.68 -7.49
C PRO A 62 -0.33 -13.43 -8.82
N GLU A 63 0.68 -13.25 -9.66
CA GLU A 63 0.91 -14.02 -10.88
C GLU A 63 1.82 -15.22 -10.59
N GLY A 64 1.61 -16.35 -11.28
CA GLY A 64 2.39 -17.58 -11.10
C GLY A 64 1.59 -18.70 -10.43
N LEU A 65 2.25 -19.83 -10.13
CA LEU A 65 1.59 -21.02 -9.57
C LEU A 65 1.82 -21.21 -8.07
N PHE A 66 2.79 -20.49 -7.50
CA PHE A 66 3.04 -20.53 -6.07
C PHE A 66 1.96 -19.73 -5.32
N ALA A 67 1.51 -20.25 -4.18
CA ALA A 67 0.60 -19.54 -3.29
C ALA A 67 1.41 -18.93 -2.14
N PRO A 68 1.62 -17.60 -2.11
CA PRO A 68 2.36 -16.94 -1.04
C PRO A 68 1.76 -17.26 0.34
N PRO A 69 2.58 -17.62 1.34
CA PRO A 69 2.10 -17.94 2.69
C PRO A 69 1.74 -16.68 3.51
N ARG A 70 1.71 -15.49 2.88
CA ARG A 70 1.46 -14.22 3.55
C ARG A 70 0.02 -14.13 4.06
N GLU A 71 -0.15 -14.14 5.37
CA GLU A 71 -1.46 -13.95 5.99
C GLU A 71 -1.91 -12.49 5.92
N ARG A 72 -0.95 -11.56 6.03
CA ARG A 72 -1.19 -10.11 6.07
C ARG A 72 -0.12 -9.30 5.38
N VAL A 73 -0.56 -8.19 4.79
CA VAL A 73 0.31 -7.12 4.32
C VAL A 73 0.00 -5.85 5.10
N GLN A 74 1.05 -5.22 5.61
CA GLN A 74 0.97 -3.91 6.22
C GLN A 74 1.63 -2.89 5.28
N VAL A 75 0.86 -1.92 4.81
CA VAL A 75 1.37 -0.82 3.98
C VAL A 75 1.66 0.36 4.86
N HIS A 76 2.86 0.93 4.76
CA HIS A 76 3.30 2.15 5.41
C HIS A 76 3.46 3.20 4.31
N LEU A 77 2.47 4.07 4.16
CA LEU A 77 2.48 5.14 3.18
C LEU A 77 3.03 6.41 3.83
N TYR A 78 4.25 6.78 3.46
CA TYR A 78 4.91 8.01 3.88
C TYR A 78 4.53 9.11 2.91
N VAL A 79 3.91 10.18 3.41
CA VAL A 79 3.51 11.29 2.57
C VAL A 79 4.15 12.59 3.01
N ASP A 80 4.42 13.43 2.01
CA ASP A 80 4.97 14.76 2.19
C ASP A 80 3.98 15.69 2.93
N GLU A 81 4.53 16.72 3.59
CA GLU A 81 3.76 17.71 4.34
C GLU A 81 2.71 18.42 3.47
N SER A 82 2.97 18.60 2.18
CA SER A 82 2.00 19.20 1.25
C SER A 82 0.71 18.40 1.07
N ASP A 83 0.66 17.15 1.52
CA ASP A 83 -0.51 16.28 1.47
C ASP A 83 -1.14 16.00 2.84
N ARG A 84 -0.65 16.66 3.89
CA ARG A 84 -1.17 16.54 5.25
C ARG A 84 -2.68 16.77 5.32
N GLU A 85 -3.18 17.82 4.65
CA GLU A 85 -4.61 18.14 4.66
C GLU A 85 -5.44 17.05 3.97
N LEU A 86 -5.00 16.59 2.79
CA LEU A 86 -5.65 15.48 2.08
C LEU A 86 -5.81 14.26 2.99
N ILE A 87 -4.83 13.96 3.81
CA ILE A 87 -4.86 12.74 4.62
C ILE A 87 -5.71 12.94 5.89
N LYS A 88 -5.65 14.13 6.49
CA LYS A 88 -6.44 14.45 7.68
C LYS A 88 -7.93 14.54 7.41
N THR A 89 -8.30 15.15 6.28
CA THR A 89 -9.71 15.44 5.96
C THR A 89 -10.28 14.49 4.91
N GLY A 90 -9.41 13.81 4.16
CA GLY A 90 -9.81 12.96 3.06
C GLY A 90 -10.54 11.70 3.52
N LYS A 91 -11.30 11.15 2.58
CA LYS A 91 -11.98 9.87 2.74
C LYS A 91 -10.97 8.77 2.43
N ILE A 92 -10.63 8.01 3.46
CA ILE A 92 -9.76 6.85 3.34
C ILE A 92 -10.62 5.61 3.14
N LYS A 93 -10.36 4.86 2.08
CA LYS A 93 -10.95 3.53 1.85
C LYS A 93 -9.84 2.49 1.72
N ALA A 94 -10.02 1.36 2.38
CA ALA A 94 -9.14 0.21 2.25
C ALA A 94 -9.99 -0.99 1.82
N ALA A 95 -9.65 -1.60 0.68
CA ALA A 95 -10.46 -2.66 0.06
C ALA A 95 -11.95 -2.26 -0.07
N GLY A 96 -12.20 -1.02 -0.54
CA GLY A 96 -13.55 -0.45 -0.69
C GLY A 96 -14.26 -0.10 0.63
N THR A 97 -13.70 -0.44 1.79
CA THR A 97 -14.30 -0.16 3.09
C THR A 97 -13.79 1.19 3.61
N PRO A 98 -14.67 2.14 3.97
CA PRO A 98 -14.24 3.38 4.61
C PRO A 98 -13.55 3.11 5.94
N VAL A 99 -12.38 3.70 6.15
CA VAL A 99 -11.60 3.54 7.38
C VAL A 99 -11.39 4.89 8.05
N LYS A 100 -11.63 4.95 9.35
CA LYS A 100 -11.34 6.15 10.14
C LYS A 100 -9.86 6.18 10.50
N LEU A 101 -9.23 7.32 10.23
CA LEU A 101 -7.88 7.58 10.68
C LEU A 101 -7.85 7.71 12.21
N LYS A 102 -6.99 6.94 12.89
CA LYS A 102 -6.74 7.05 14.33
C LYS A 102 -5.45 7.82 14.58
N GLU A 103 -5.42 8.79 15.50
CA GLU A 103 -4.24 9.64 15.76
C GLU A 103 -3.03 8.92 16.40
N LYS A 104 -3.22 7.68 16.87
CA LYS A 104 -2.14 6.84 17.38
C LYS A 104 -1.90 5.71 16.38
N ALA A 105 -0.63 5.50 16.03
CA ALA A 105 -0.15 4.45 15.12
C ALA A 105 -0.25 3.04 15.73
N GLU A 106 -1.32 2.77 16.47
CA GLU A 106 -1.58 1.49 17.09
C GLU A 106 -2.52 0.71 16.16
N ILE A 107 -1.92 -0.17 15.35
CA ILE A 107 -2.64 -1.10 14.50
C ILE A 107 -2.73 -2.41 15.25
N ASP A 108 -3.95 -2.83 15.58
CA ASP A 108 -4.18 -4.16 16.13
C ASP A 108 -4.14 -5.19 14.99
N LEU A 109 -3.00 -5.87 14.84
CA LEU A 109 -2.80 -6.89 13.82
C LEU A 109 -3.65 -8.15 14.03
N SER A 110 -4.35 -8.29 15.17
CA SER A 110 -5.27 -9.42 15.40
C SER A 110 -6.63 -9.25 14.72
N LEU A 111 -7.05 -8.01 14.43
CA LEU A 111 -8.37 -7.74 13.83
C LEU A 111 -8.40 -8.11 12.35
N ALA A 112 -9.42 -8.83 11.90
CA ALA A 112 -9.58 -9.26 10.51
C ALA A 112 -9.91 -8.10 9.54
N ALA A 113 -10.52 -7.03 10.04
CA ALA A 113 -10.92 -5.88 9.23
C ALA A 113 -9.73 -4.96 8.92
N PRO A 114 -9.74 -4.28 7.75
CA PRO A 114 -8.77 -3.23 7.46
C PRO A 114 -8.80 -2.12 8.50
N GLN A 115 -7.62 -1.67 8.89
CA GLN A 115 -7.43 -0.56 9.82
C GLN A 115 -6.48 0.45 9.21
N ALA A 116 -6.73 1.73 9.49
CA ALA A 116 -5.89 2.84 9.09
C ALA A 116 -5.52 3.62 10.35
N ALA A 117 -4.22 3.78 10.57
CA ALA A 117 -3.72 4.59 11.68
C ALA A 117 -2.79 5.67 11.16
N PHE A 118 -2.77 6.78 11.89
CA PHE A 118 -1.87 7.91 11.74
C PHE A 118 -0.82 7.87 12.84
N GLY A 119 0.42 8.15 12.47
CA GLY A 119 1.47 8.55 13.40
C GLY A 119 2.14 9.80 12.90
N SER A 120 2.50 10.71 13.82
CA SER A 120 3.45 11.79 13.55
C SER A 120 4.78 11.45 14.20
N LEU A 121 5.72 10.91 13.43
CA LEU A 121 7.14 10.88 13.80
C LEU A 121 7.91 11.75 12.81
N GLY A 122 7.51 13.02 12.67
CA GLY A 122 8.05 13.93 11.63
C GLY A 122 7.55 13.64 10.21
N GLU A 123 7.13 12.40 9.92
CA GLU A 123 6.50 11.96 8.67
C GLU A 123 5.06 11.51 8.91
N LEU A 124 4.20 11.71 7.92
CA LEU A 124 2.80 11.30 7.96
C LEU A 124 2.69 9.88 7.40
N VAL A 125 2.48 8.89 8.29
CA VAL A 125 2.38 7.47 7.91
C VAL A 125 0.93 7.02 7.96
N VAL A 126 0.39 6.55 6.85
CA VAL A 126 -0.87 5.80 6.81
C VAL A 126 -0.51 4.32 6.83
N VAL A 127 -0.86 3.66 7.93
CA VAL A 127 -0.62 2.23 8.08
C VAL A 127 -1.90 1.46 7.75
N VAL A 128 -1.88 0.53 6.79
CA VAL A 128 -3.04 -0.31 6.46
C VAL A 128 -2.71 -1.78 6.50
N SER A 129 -3.49 -2.57 7.24
CA SER A 129 -3.40 -4.03 7.28
C SER A 129 -4.57 -4.66 6.51
N THR A 130 -4.29 -5.64 5.63
CA THR A 130 -5.33 -6.44 4.97
C THR A 130 -4.96 -7.94 4.98
N PRO A 131 -5.95 -8.86 5.09
CA PRO A 131 -5.74 -10.28 4.79
C PRO A 131 -5.34 -10.44 3.32
N ASN A 132 -4.36 -11.29 3.02
CA ASN A 132 -3.82 -11.60 1.68
C ASN A 132 -4.07 -10.49 0.63
N ALA A 133 -3.16 -9.52 0.52
CA ALA A 133 -3.34 -8.27 -0.22
C ALA A 133 -3.53 -8.38 -1.75
N ALA A 134 -3.83 -9.57 -2.25
CA ALA A 134 -4.27 -9.77 -3.63
C ALA A 134 -5.49 -8.87 -3.92
N GLY A 135 -5.36 -8.04 -4.96
CA GLY A 135 -6.42 -7.12 -5.38
C GLY A 135 -6.71 -5.99 -4.38
N PHE A 136 -5.83 -5.75 -3.41
CA PHE A 136 -6.02 -4.70 -2.41
C PHE A 136 -5.84 -3.30 -3.02
N VAL A 137 -6.76 -2.41 -2.69
CA VAL A 137 -6.66 -0.99 -3.05
C VAL A 137 -6.83 -0.12 -1.80
N LEU A 138 -5.88 0.79 -1.60
CA LEU A 138 -5.97 1.91 -0.67
C LEU A 138 -6.24 3.19 -1.47
N GLU A 139 -7.32 3.88 -1.14
CA GLU A 139 -7.70 5.16 -1.73
C GLU A 139 -7.75 6.23 -0.65
N ILE A 140 -7.17 7.40 -0.96
CA ILE A 140 -7.26 8.60 -0.13
C ILE A 140 -7.72 9.73 -1.04
N GLU A 141 -9.01 10.07 -0.92
CA GLU A 141 -9.68 11.07 -1.76
C GLU A 141 -9.97 12.34 -0.97
N ALA A 142 -9.90 13.50 -1.63
CA ALA A 142 -10.27 14.79 -1.03
C ALA A 142 -11.77 14.89 -0.66
#